data_AF-A0A9D5BDL9-F1
#
_entry.id   AF-A0A9D5BDL9-F1
#
_cell.length_a   1.000
_cell.length_b   1.000
_cell.length_c   1.000
_cell.angle_alpha   90.00
_cell.angle_beta   90.00
_cell.angle_gamma   90.00
#
_symmetry.space_group_name_H-M   'P 1'
#
loop_
_entity.id
_entity.type
_entity.pdbx_description
1 polymer ?
#
loop_
_entity_poly.entity_id
_entity_poly.type
_entity_poly.pdbx_seq_one_letter_code
_entity_poly.pdbx_strand_id
1 'polypeptide(L)'
;MASRDEVVLFPEPEENIVECEVVVIDLLVVYEFLDAFPEVISDLPPKREVEFSIDLVPDTKTVSMVPYKMPVSELSELKKQLEDFLEKKFVRPSVSS
;
A
#
# COMPACT_ATOMS: atom_id res chain seq x y z
N MET A 1 34.54 -20.93 57.76
CA MET A 1 33.14 -21.24 57.35
C MET A 1 32.54 -19.92 56.89
N ALA A 2 32.76 -19.57 55.62
CA ALA A 2 32.00 -19.97 54.44
C ALA A 2 30.79 -19.05 54.23
N SER A 3 30.97 -18.16 53.25
CA SER A 3 29.97 -17.68 52.28
C SER A 3 28.70 -17.00 52.81
N ARG A 4 28.42 -15.82 52.26
CA ARG A 4 27.90 -15.69 50.89
C ARG A 4 28.08 -14.26 50.42
N ASP A 5 28.76 -14.13 49.29
CA ASP A 5 28.79 -12.91 48.51
C ASP A 5 27.34 -12.54 48.13
N GLU A 6 26.92 -11.35 48.53
CA GLU A 6 25.69 -10.77 48.04
C GLU A 6 25.93 -10.34 46.59
N VAL A 7 25.57 -11.24 45.67
CA VAL A 7 25.55 -10.95 44.25
C VAL A 7 24.51 -9.85 44.05
N VAL A 8 24.99 -8.62 43.86
CA VAL A 8 24.15 -7.53 43.35
C VAL A 8 23.73 -7.96 41.95
N LEU A 9 22.52 -8.52 41.84
CA LEU A 9 21.85 -8.69 40.56
C LEU A 9 21.63 -7.29 40.01
N PHE A 10 22.53 -6.87 39.12
CA PHE A 10 22.21 -5.78 38.20
C PHE A 10 20.93 -6.19 37.48
N PRO A 11 19.86 -5.37 37.49
CA PRO A 11 18.67 -5.69 36.73
C PRO A 11 19.06 -5.80 35.26
N GLU A 12 18.86 -6.98 34.68
CA GLU A 12 18.85 -7.18 33.23
C GLU A 12 17.79 -6.25 32.63
N PRO A 13 18.02 -5.65 31.46
CA PRO A 13 17.11 -4.65 30.92
C PRO A 13 15.77 -5.31 30.56
N GLU A 14 14.75 -5.09 31.38
CA GLU A 14 13.35 -5.37 31.04
C GLU A 14 12.81 -4.35 30.03
N GLU A 15 13.50 -4.18 28.91
CA GLU A 15 13.08 -3.26 27.83
C GLU A 15 12.97 -3.96 26.48
N ASN A 16 12.54 -5.23 26.45
CA ASN A 16 12.28 -5.92 25.19
C ASN A 16 11.00 -6.79 25.17
N ILE A 17 10.26 -6.88 26.28
CA ILE A 17 9.05 -7.71 26.34
C ILE A 17 7.83 -6.94 25.81
N VAL A 18 7.75 -5.64 26.08
CA VAL A 18 6.64 -4.77 25.64
C VAL A 18 6.66 -4.56 24.12
N GLU A 19 7.85 -4.44 23.52
CA GLU A 19 7.97 -4.33 22.07
C GLU A 19 7.61 -5.65 21.37
N CYS A 20 7.99 -6.81 21.93
CA CYS A 20 7.61 -8.10 21.38
C CYS A 20 6.10 -8.36 21.45
N GLU A 21 5.41 -8.00 22.54
CA GLU A 21 3.97 -8.22 22.67
C GLU A 21 3.17 -7.40 21.65
N VAL A 22 3.54 -6.13 21.43
CA VAL A 22 2.92 -5.28 20.41
C VAL A 22 3.16 -5.83 19.00
N VAL A 23 4.39 -6.25 18.69
CA VAL A 23 4.72 -6.85 17.38
C VAL A 23 3.95 -8.15 17.13
N VAL A 24 3.75 -8.97 18.16
CA VAL A 24 2.97 -10.23 18.04
C VAL A 24 1.49 -9.94 17.80
N ILE A 25 0.92 -8.94 18.48
CA ILE A 25 -0.47 -8.50 18.28
C ILE A 25 -0.66 -7.95 16.86
N ASP A 26 0.26 -7.10 16.39
CA ASP A 26 0.19 -6.53 15.03
C ASP A 26 0.28 -7.61 13.94
N LEU A 27 1.15 -8.61 14.12
CA LEU A 27 1.24 -9.74 13.21
C LEU A 27 -0.06 -10.57 13.20
N LEU A 28 -0.67 -10.84 14.36
CA LEU A 28 -1.93 -11.57 14.46
C LEU A 28 -3.07 -10.85 13.71
N VAL A 29 -3.14 -9.52 13.82
CA VAL A 29 -4.11 -8.72 13.07
C VAL A 29 -3.87 -8.85 11.56
N VAL A 30 -2.62 -8.77 11.09
CA VAL A 30 -2.32 -8.97 9.66
C VAL A 30 -2.72 -10.37 9.20
N TYR A 31 -2.49 -11.41 10.02
CA TYR A 31 -2.90 -12.79 9.72
C TYR A 31 -4.43 -12.96 9.64
N GLU A 32 -5.19 -12.21 10.44
CA GLU A 32 -6.66 -12.24 10.43
C GLU A 32 -7.25 -11.62 9.15
N PHE A 33 -6.54 -10.68 8.52
CA PHE A 33 -6.99 -9.93 7.35
C PHE A 33 -6.12 -10.16 6.10
N LEU A 34 -5.48 -11.33 5.94
CA LEU A 34 -4.63 -11.60 4.78
C LEU A 34 -5.36 -11.47 3.44
N ASP A 35 -6.67 -11.70 3.42
CA ASP A 35 -7.54 -11.53 2.27
C ASP A 35 -7.78 -10.05 1.90
N ALA A 36 -7.64 -9.13 2.86
CA ALA A 36 -7.71 -7.67 2.63
C ALA A 36 -6.41 -7.10 2.04
N PHE A 37 -5.29 -7.84 2.10
CA PHE A 37 -3.98 -7.43 1.59
C PHE A 37 -3.41 -8.42 0.55
N PRO A 38 -4.12 -8.67 -0.57
CA PRO A 38 -3.62 -9.56 -1.59
C PRO A 38 -2.37 -8.98 -2.28
N GLU A 39 -1.38 -9.83 -2.56
CA GLU A 39 -0.14 -9.45 -3.25
C GLU A 39 -0.40 -8.89 -4.66
N VAL A 40 -1.50 -9.33 -5.28
CA VAL A 40 -2.01 -8.79 -6.54
C VAL A 40 -3.48 -8.43 -6.36
N ILE A 41 -3.83 -7.16 -6.55
CA ILE A 41 -5.23 -6.72 -6.60
C ILE A 41 -5.82 -7.27 -7.91
N SER A 42 -6.57 -8.36 -7.82
CA SER A 42 -7.04 -9.14 -8.97
C SER A 42 -8.23 -8.52 -9.71
N ASP A 43 -8.95 -7.59 -9.07
CA ASP A 43 -10.25 -7.16 -9.55
C ASP A 43 -10.44 -5.64 -9.54
N LEU A 44 -11.28 -5.19 -10.47
CA LEU A 44 -11.95 -3.89 -10.32
C LEU A 44 -12.63 -3.86 -8.95
N PRO A 45 -12.67 -2.70 -8.28
CA PRO A 45 -13.30 -2.63 -6.98
C PRO A 45 -14.70 -3.24 -7.03
N PRO A 46 -15.11 -3.99 -5.97
CA PRO A 46 -16.41 -4.65 -5.93
C PRO A 46 -17.52 -3.68 -6.33
N LYS A 47 -18.57 -4.20 -6.97
CA LYS A 47 -19.72 -3.37 -7.36
C LYS A 47 -20.22 -2.63 -6.12
N ARG A 48 -19.98 -1.32 -6.10
CA ARG A 48 -20.43 -0.43 -5.01
C ARG A 48 -21.91 -0.14 -5.22
N GLU A 49 -22.64 0.06 -4.13
CA GLU A 49 -24.05 0.51 -4.20
C GLU A 49 -24.18 1.89 -4.84
N VAL A 50 -23.10 2.69 -4.79
CA VAL A 50 -23.01 4.03 -5.39
C VAL A 50 -21.95 4.01 -6.48
N GLU A 51 -22.33 4.39 -7.69
CA GLU A 51 -21.37 4.69 -8.76
C GLU A 51 -20.63 5.99 -8.42
N PHE A 52 -19.31 5.99 -8.57
CA PHE A 52 -18.54 7.23 -8.41
C PHE A 52 -18.79 8.14 -9.63
N SER A 53 -19.57 9.20 -9.45
CA SER A 53 -19.67 10.31 -10.39
C SER A 53 -18.67 11.42 -10.03
N ILE A 54 -18.15 12.11 -11.05
CA ILE A 54 -17.40 13.35 -10.87
C ILE A 54 -18.31 14.47 -11.32
N ASP A 55 -18.93 15.15 -10.35
CA ASP A 55 -19.82 16.27 -10.63
C ASP A 55 -18.99 17.50 -10.98
N LEU A 56 -19.22 18.05 -12.17
CA LEU A 56 -18.55 19.26 -12.61
C LEU A 56 -19.36 20.49 -12.21
N VAL A 57 -18.66 21.57 -11.84
CA VAL A 57 -19.29 22.89 -11.72
C VAL A 57 -19.87 23.27 -13.09
N PRO A 58 -21.09 23.83 -13.17
CA PRO A 58 -21.64 24.31 -14.43
C PRO A 58 -20.65 25.19 -15.19
N ASP A 59 -20.62 25.06 -16.51
CA ASP A 59 -19.70 25.76 -17.43
C ASP A 59 -18.21 25.37 -17.34
N THR A 60 -17.86 24.32 -16.60
CA THR A 60 -16.51 23.76 -16.62
C THR A 60 -16.18 23.17 -17.99
N LYS A 61 -15.08 23.63 -18.59
CA LYS A 61 -14.54 23.08 -19.85
C LYS A 61 -13.58 21.93 -19.55
N THR A 62 -13.57 20.91 -20.40
CA THR A 62 -12.54 19.88 -20.38
C THR A 62 -11.18 20.47 -20.74
N VAL A 63 -10.11 19.91 -20.18
CA VAL A 63 -8.74 20.34 -20.43
C VAL A 63 -8.03 19.26 -21.23
N SER A 64 -7.54 19.63 -22.41
CA SER A 64 -6.69 18.79 -23.25
C SER A 64 -5.30 19.38 -23.30
N MET A 65 -4.33 18.65 -22.75
CA MET A 65 -2.93 19.07 -22.67
C MET A 65 -2.03 18.04 -23.33
N VAL A 66 -0.96 18.53 -23.95
CA VAL A 66 0.06 17.67 -24.56
C VAL A 66 0.82 16.93 -23.43
N PRO A 67 1.10 15.63 -23.58
CA PRO A 67 1.94 14.91 -22.62
C PRO A 67 3.32 15.54 -22.46
N TYR A 68 3.90 15.44 -21.26
CA TYR A 68 5.25 15.91 -21.01
C TYR A 68 6.29 15.11 -21.80
N LYS A 69 7.38 15.78 -22.18
CA LYS A 69 8.52 15.13 -22.84
C LYS A 69 9.30 14.34 -21.79
N MET A 70 9.47 13.05 -22.04
CA MET A 70 10.24 12.13 -21.21
C MET A 70 11.42 11.54 -22.00
N PRO A 71 12.58 11.29 -21.37
CA PRO A 71 13.70 10.58 -21.98
C PRO A 71 13.32 9.11 -22.28
N VAL A 72 14.13 8.45 -23.12
CA VAL A 72 13.87 7.09 -23.59
C VAL A 72 13.77 6.08 -22.44
N SER A 73 14.57 6.23 -21.38
CA SER A 73 14.54 5.36 -20.19
C SER A 73 13.23 5.47 -19.42
N GLU A 74 12.72 6.69 -19.23
CA GLU A 74 11.44 6.93 -18.57
C GLU A 74 10.27 6.43 -19.44
N LEU A 75 10.34 6.63 -20.76
CA LEU A 75 9.33 6.09 -21.68
C LEU A 75 9.26 4.57 -21.65
N SER A 76 10.41 3.88 -21.54
CA SER A 76 10.42 2.42 -21.44
C SER A 76 9.77 1.92 -20.15
N GLU A 77 10.02 2.58 -19.01
CA GLU A 77 9.41 2.21 -17.74
C GLU A 77 7.91 2.53 -17.72
N LEU A 78 7.52 3.71 -18.22
CA LEU A 78 6.12 4.09 -18.35
C LEU A 78 5.35 3.09 -19.21
N LYS A 79 5.93 2.63 -20.31
CA LYS A 79 5.30 1.63 -21.18
C LYS A 79 5.09 0.31 -20.44
N LYS A 80 6.09 -0.16 -19.70
CA LYS A 80 6.01 -1.39 -18.89
C LYS A 80 4.88 -1.28 -17.84
N GLN A 81 4.80 -0.17 -17.12
CA GLN A 81 3.73 0.06 -16.14
C GLN A 81 2.34 0.10 -16.79
N LEU A 82 2.24 0.71 -17.98
CA LEU A 82 0.97 0.77 -18.71
C LEU A 82 0.51 -0.62 -19.17
N GLU A 83 1.43 -1.47 -19.63
CA GLU A 83 1.15 -2.86 -19.98
C GLU A 83 0.61 -3.64 -18.76
N ASP A 84 1.27 -3.52 -17.61
CA ASP A 84 0.81 -4.13 -16.35
C ASP A 84 -0.60 -3.66 -15.96
N PHE A 85 -0.90 -2.36 -16.09
CA PHE A 85 -2.22 -1.81 -15.76
C PHE A 85 -3.31 -2.23 -16.75
N LEU A 86 -2.97 -2.42 -18.03
CA LEU A 86 -3.89 -2.96 -19.02
C LEU A 86 -4.21 -4.44 -18.75
N GLU A 87 -3.19 -5.24 -18.41
CA GLU A 87 -3.35 -6.65 -18.06
C GLU A 87 -4.24 -6.82 -16.82
N LYS A 88 -4.02 -5.99 -15.80
CA LYS A 88 -4.83 -5.93 -14.57
C LYS A 88 -6.20 -5.27 -14.76
N LYS A 89 -6.52 -4.78 -15.95
CA LYS A 89 -7.79 -4.09 -16.29
C LYS A 89 -8.08 -2.85 -15.45
N PHE A 90 -7.05 -2.22 -14.87
CA PHE A 90 -7.20 -0.97 -14.13
C PHE A 90 -7.47 0.22 -15.07
N VAL A 91 -6.98 0.13 -16.30
CA VAL A 91 -7.19 1.12 -17.35
C VAL A 91 -7.64 0.45 -18.65
N ARG A 92 -8.21 1.24 -19.56
CA ARG A 92 -8.56 0.83 -20.92
C ARG A 92 -8.33 1.98 -21.90
N PRO A 93 -8.07 1.69 -23.20
CA PRO A 93 -8.07 2.71 -24.22
C PRO A 93 -9.38 3.50 -24.22
N SER A 94 -9.28 4.81 -24.39
CA SER A 94 -10.44 5.71 -24.41
C SER A 94 -10.22 6.85 -25.42
N VAL A 95 -11.33 7.50 -25.77
CA VAL A 95 -11.32 8.74 -26.55
C VAL A 95 -12.03 9.79 -25.69
N SER A 96 -11.31 10.84 -25.32
CA SER A 96 -11.85 11.99 -24.59
C SER A 96 -12.07 13.15 -25.56
N SER A 97 -13.21 13.84 -25.41
CA SER A 97 -13.60 15.02 -26.19
C SER A 97 -13.33 16.33 -25.47
#